data_AF-A0A1T4VTV3-F1
#
_entry.id   AF-A0A1T4VTV3-F1
#
_cell.length_a   1.000
_cell.length_b   1.000
_cell.length_c   1.000
_cell.angle_alpha   90.00
_cell.angle_beta   90.00
_cell.angle_gamma   90.00
#
_symmetry.space_group_name_H-M   'P 1'
#
loop_
_entity.id
_entity.type
_entity.pdbx_description
1 polymer ?
#
loop_
_entity_poly.entity_id
_entity_poly.type
_entity_poly.pdbx_seq_one_letter_code
_entity_poly.pdbx_strand_id
1 'polypeptide(L)'
;MAGIDFKTFKKSGQFNKDQLKYIKEAFKFLSVDEITVFATPRFQAQQMAMMIEGYRNGLKKDQIEICANPEFDEDQIEQILEGFYDGLTIDEVLSYASPSNNRFVMQKERLQIKKNR
;
A
#
# COMPACT_ATOMS: atom_id res chain seq x y z
N MET A 1 -25.30 -12.42 -9.75
CA MET A 1 -23.85 -12.23 -9.91
C MET A 1 -23.20 -12.46 -8.57
N ALA A 2 -22.31 -13.44 -8.41
CA ALA A 2 -21.57 -13.59 -7.15
C ALA A 2 -20.52 -12.48 -7.10
N GLY A 3 -20.65 -11.55 -6.14
CA GLY A 3 -19.67 -10.49 -5.91
C GLY A 3 -18.33 -11.07 -5.47
N ILE A 4 -17.24 -10.35 -5.74
CA ILE A 4 -15.89 -10.72 -5.29
C ILE A 4 -15.89 -10.82 -3.76
N ASP A 5 -15.42 -11.95 -3.23
CA ASP A 5 -15.34 -12.25 -1.79
C ASP A 5 -14.04 -12.98 -1.43
N PHE A 6 -13.81 -13.25 -0.14
CA PHE A 6 -12.62 -14.00 0.30
C PHE A 6 -12.50 -15.38 -0.37
N LYS A 7 -13.63 -16.07 -0.64
CA LYS A 7 -13.61 -17.38 -1.30
C LYS A 7 -13.11 -17.27 -2.74
N THR A 8 -13.36 -16.14 -3.40
CA THR A 8 -12.87 -15.83 -4.75
C THR A 8 -11.34 -15.81 -4.77
N PHE A 9 -10.71 -15.06 -3.86
CA PHE A 9 -9.25 -15.02 -3.73
C PHE A 9 -8.66 -16.40 -3.38
N LYS A 10 -9.26 -17.11 -2.43
CA LYS A 10 -8.80 -18.46 -2.04
C LYS A 10 -8.88 -19.46 -3.19
N LYS A 11 -9.97 -19.45 -3.97
CA LYS A 11 -10.18 -20.36 -5.10
C LYS A 11 -9.24 -20.10 -6.27
N SER A 12 -8.71 -18.88 -6.40
CA SER A 12 -7.77 -18.54 -7.48
C SER A 12 -6.49 -19.38 -7.45
N GLY A 13 -6.07 -19.85 -6.27
CA GLY A 13 -4.82 -20.59 -6.09
C GLY A 13 -3.54 -19.74 -6.27
N GLN A 14 -3.66 -18.44 -6.51
CA GLN A 14 -2.51 -17.56 -6.80
C GLN A 14 -1.86 -16.97 -5.54
N PHE A 15 -2.54 -17.04 -4.40
CA PHE A 15 -2.08 -16.46 -3.15
C PHE A 15 -1.54 -17.54 -2.20
N ASN A 16 -0.40 -17.25 -1.58
CA ASN A 16 0.14 -18.08 -0.51
C ASN A 16 -0.66 -17.91 0.80
N LYS A 17 -0.33 -18.70 1.82
CA LYS A 17 -1.04 -18.68 3.11
C LYS A 17 -1.00 -17.33 3.82
N ASP A 18 0.13 -16.62 3.73
CA ASP A 18 0.32 -15.34 4.41
C ASP A 18 -0.46 -14.22 3.70
N GLN A 19 -0.40 -14.17 2.37
CA GLN A 19 -1.24 -13.25 1.59
C GLN A 19 -2.74 -13.49 1.86
N LEU A 20 -3.18 -14.76 1.90
CA LEU A 20 -4.57 -15.09 2.22
C LEU A 20 -4.97 -14.70 3.65
N LYS A 21 -4.05 -14.79 4.62
CA LYS A 21 -4.27 -14.33 6.00
C LYS A 21 -4.58 -12.83 6.01
N TYR A 22 -3.77 -12.03 5.34
CA TYR A 22 -3.94 -10.57 5.27
C TYR A 22 -5.21 -10.17 4.50
N ILE A 23 -5.51 -10.81 3.36
CA ILE A 23 -6.77 -10.58 2.62
C ILE A 23 -7.97 -10.88 3.53
N LYS A 24 -7.95 -12.03 4.23
CA LYS A 24 -9.04 -12.41 5.14
C LYS A 24 -9.23 -11.40 6.28
N GLU A 25 -8.14 -10.86 6.79
CA GLU A 25 -8.16 -9.86 7.85
C GLU A 25 -8.72 -8.53 7.37
N ALA A 26 -8.31 -8.07 6.18
CA ALA A 26 -8.81 -6.86 5.55
C ALA A 26 -10.32 -6.88 5.30
N PHE A 27 -10.88 -8.03 4.91
CA PHE A 27 -12.34 -8.20 4.74
C PHE A 27 -13.18 -7.90 6.00
N LYS A 28 -12.56 -7.80 7.18
CA LYS A 28 -13.26 -7.42 8.41
C LYS A 28 -13.57 -5.93 8.50
N PHE A 29 -12.86 -5.08 7.75
CA PHE A 29 -12.96 -3.63 7.89
C PHE A 29 -12.81 -2.83 6.58
N LEU A 30 -12.41 -3.46 5.48
CA LEU A 30 -12.31 -2.83 4.16
C LEU A 30 -13.38 -3.32 3.20
N SER A 31 -13.74 -2.43 2.27
CA SER A 31 -14.55 -2.76 1.10
C SER A 31 -13.78 -3.64 0.11
N VAL A 32 -14.51 -4.30 -0.80
CA VAL A 32 -13.89 -5.06 -1.89
C VAL A 32 -13.00 -4.17 -2.75
N ASP A 33 -13.44 -2.94 -3.05
CA ASP A 33 -12.70 -2.01 -3.90
C ASP A 33 -11.35 -1.60 -3.29
N GLU A 34 -11.28 -1.44 -1.96
CA GLU A 34 -10.02 -1.17 -1.25
C GLU A 34 -9.13 -2.42 -1.19
N ILE A 35 -9.72 -3.60 -0.97
CA ILE A 35 -8.98 -4.87 -0.94
C ILE A 35 -8.32 -5.14 -2.29
N THR A 36 -9.00 -4.86 -3.40
CA THR A 36 -8.47 -5.10 -4.74
C THR A 36 -7.21 -4.28 -5.07
N VAL A 37 -6.94 -3.18 -4.35
CA VAL A 37 -5.72 -2.38 -4.54
C VAL A 37 -4.47 -3.19 -4.19
N PHE A 38 -4.46 -3.90 -3.07
CA PHE A 38 -3.28 -4.64 -2.60
C PHE A 38 -3.41 -6.17 -2.72
N ALA A 39 -4.60 -6.71 -2.97
CA ALA A 39 -4.82 -8.16 -3.13
C ALA A 39 -4.41 -8.64 -4.53
N THR A 40 -3.15 -8.41 -4.89
CA THR A 40 -2.53 -8.87 -6.14
C THR A 40 -1.40 -9.85 -5.81
N PRO A 41 -1.31 -11.03 -6.46
CA PRO A 41 -0.30 -12.05 -6.13
C PRO A 41 1.16 -11.60 -6.26
N ARG A 42 1.40 -10.52 -7.02
CA ARG A 42 2.72 -9.90 -7.20
C ARG A 42 3.25 -9.22 -5.94
N PHE A 43 2.37 -8.79 -5.04
CA PHE A 43 2.80 -8.19 -3.78
C PHE A 43 3.18 -9.28 -2.77
N GLN A 44 4.32 -9.09 -2.12
CA GLN A 44 4.68 -9.90 -0.96
C GLN A 44 3.70 -9.65 0.19
N ALA A 45 3.55 -10.65 1.07
CA ALA A 45 2.63 -10.55 2.21
C ALA A 45 2.95 -9.33 3.10
N GLN A 46 4.22 -8.96 3.21
CA GLN A 46 4.66 -7.80 3.98
C GLN A 46 4.24 -6.47 3.34
N GLN A 47 4.37 -6.30 2.01
CA GLN A 47 3.85 -5.13 1.30
C GLN A 47 2.33 -4.99 1.47
N MET A 48 1.59 -6.11 1.43
CA MET A 48 0.16 -6.12 1.71
C MET A 48 -0.14 -5.69 3.15
N ALA A 49 0.64 -6.17 4.13
CA ALA A 49 0.49 -5.78 5.52
C ALA A 49 0.69 -4.27 5.72
N MET A 50 1.68 -3.67 5.06
CA MET A 50 1.95 -2.23 5.12
C MET A 50 0.78 -1.40 4.55
N MET A 51 0.22 -1.81 3.40
CA MET A 51 -0.95 -1.14 2.81
C MET A 51 -2.20 -1.27 3.69
N ILE A 52 -2.41 -2.44 4.29
CA ILE A 52 -3.50 -2.68 5.26
C ILE A 52 -3.33 -1.79 6.49
N GLU A 53 -2.10 -1.63 6.98
CA GLU A 53 -1.79 -0.74 8.11
C GLU A 53 -2.00 0.73 7.73
N GLY A 54 -1.68 1.13 6.50
CA GLY A 54 -2.03 2.44 5.96
C GLY A 54 -3.53 2.74 6.07
N TYR A 55 -4.39 1.81 5.64
CA TYR A 55 -5.83 1.95 5.82
C TYR A 55 -6.25 2.04 7.29
N ARG A 56 -5.65 1.24 8.19
CA ARG A 56 -5.95 1.29 9.64
C ARG A 56 -5.61 2.64 10.27
N ASN A 57 -4.56 3.29 9.77
CA ASN A 57 -4.15 4.61 10.19
C ASN A 57 -4.91 5.74 9.46
N GLY A 58 -5.99 5.40 8.75
CA GLY A 58 -6.91 6.36 8.15
C GLY A 58 -6.50 6.89 6.77
N LEU A 59 -5.50 6.28 6.12
CA LEU A 59 -5.21 6.60 4.73
C LEU A 59 -6.35 6.17 3.82
N LYS A 60 -6.57 6.97 2.79
CA LYS A 60 -7.60 6.75 1.77
C LYS A 60 -7.09 5.85 0.65
N LYS A 61 -8.01 5.30 -0.12
CA LYS A 61 -7.72 4.41 -1.25
C LYS A 61 -6.73 5.01 -2.25
N ASP A 62 -6.92 6.27 -2.65
CA ASP A 62 -6.03 7.00 -3.57
C ASP A 62 -4.59 7.12 -3.06
N GLN A 63 -4.40 7.27 -1.75
CA GLN A 63 -3.09 7.27 -1.12
C GLN A 63 -2.45 5.86 -1.13
N ILE A 64 -3.25 4.82 -0.84
CA ILE A 64 -2.77 3.43 -0.86
C ILE A 64 -2.46 2.94 -2.29
N GLU A 65 -3.17 3.44 -3.30
CA GLU A 65 -2.89 3.14 -4.72
C GLU A 65 -1.47 3.57 -5.12
N ILE A 66 -0.91 4.61 -4.50
CA ILE A 66 0.48 5.04 -4.73
C ILE A 66 1.46 4.02 -4.14
N CYS A 67 1.17 3.47 -2.97
CA CYS A 67 1.95 2.37 -2.38
C CYS A 67 1.85 1.08 -3.20
N ALA A 68 0.71 0.85 -3.85
CA ALA A 68 0.38 -0.37 -4.59
C ALA A 68 1.04 -0.43 -5.98
N ASN A 69 2.31 -0.07 -6.07
CA ASN A 69 3.15 -0.35 -7.23
C ASN A 69 4.11 -1.50 -6.88
N PRO A 70 4.05 -2.65 -7.58
CA PRO A 70 4.89 -3.82 -7.28
C PRO A 70 6.39 -3.58 -7.49
N GLU A 71 6.78 -2.48 -8.15
CA GLU A 71 8.18 -2.09 -8.29
C GLU A 71 8.76 -1.44 -7.03
N PHE A 72 7.91 -0.99 -6.09
CA PHE A 72 8.39 -0.49 -4.81
C PHE A 72 8.72 -1.64 -3.86
N ASP A 73 9.89 -1.58 -3.23
CA ASP A 73 10.23 -2.41 -2.07
C ASP A 73 9.56 -1.88 -0.78
N GLU A 74 9.76 -2.62 0.31
CA GLU A 74 9.18 -2.30 1.62
C GLU A 74 9.69 -0.97 2.19
N ASP A 75 10.98 -0.65 1.99
CA ASP A 75 11.56 0.61 2.46
C ASP A 75 11.00 1.81 1.70
N GLN A 76 10.77 1.67 0.39
CA GLN A 76 10.16 2.69 -0.45
C GLN A 76 8.69 2.91 -0.07
N ILE A 77 7.91 1.84 0.14
CA ILE A 77 6.52 1.94 0.63
C ILE A 77 6.47 2.63 1.99
N GLU A 78 7.42 2.33 2.89
CA GLU A 78 7.51 2.99 4.20
C GLU A 78 7.64 4.51 4.04
N GLN A 79 8.53 4.98 3.15
CA GLN A 79 8.69 6.41 2.92
C GLN A 79 7.47 7.08 2.28
N ILE A 80 6.68 6.35 1.48
CA ILE A 80 5.41 6.84 0.92
C ILE A 80 4.37 7.00 2.05
N LEU A 81 4.19 5.96 2.87
CA LEU A 81 3.25 5.97 3.99
C LEU A 81 3.57 7.07 4.99
N GLU A 82 4.85 7.19 5.36
CA GLU A 82 5.37 8.25 6.23
C GLU A 82 5.10 9.65 5.68
N GLY A 83 5.18 9.85 4.37
CA GLY A 83 4.81 11.12 3.73
C GLY A 83 3.34 11.48 3.98
N PHE A 84 2.45 10.50 3.84
CA PHE A 84 1.03 10.73 4.14
C PHE A 84 0.76 10.91 5.64
N TYR A 85 1.47 10.21 6.52
CA TYR A 85 1.37 10.42 7.97
C TYR A 85 1.89 11.79 8.41
N ASP A 86 2.86 12.33 7.70
CA ASP A 86 3.33 13.72 7.83
C ASP A 86 2.35 14.75 7.23
N GLY A 87 1.22 14.29 6.69
CA GLY A 87 0.18 15.12 6.10
C GLY A 87 0.59 15.73 4.76
N LEU A 88 1.55 15.15 4.04
CA LEU A 88 1.87 15.55 2.67
C LEU A 88 0.69 15.20 1.74
N THR A 89 0.50 16.05 0.74
CA THR A 89 -0.47 15.83 -0.34
C THR A 89 0.01 14.72 -1.29
N ILE A 90 -0.91 14.22 -2.11
CA ILE A 90 -0.62 13.25 -3.18
C ILE A 90 0.50 13.78 -4.10
N ASP A 91 0.39 15.03 -4.55
CA ASP A 91 1.37 15.63 -5.48
C ASP A 91 2.76 15.75 -4.84
N GLU A 92 2.84 16.13 -3.57
CA GLU A 92 4.09 16.17 -2.81
C GLU A 92 4.71 14.77 -2.71
N VAL A 93 3.92 13.74 -2.40
CA VAL A 93 4.41 12.36 -2.33
C VAL A 93 4.88 11.85 -3.69
N LEU A 94 4.11 12.09 -4.75
CA LEU A 94 4.46 11.68 -6.12
C LEU A 94 5.75 12.34 -6.63
N SER A 95 6.13 13.52 -6.11
CA SER A 95 7.36 14.18 -6.51
C SER A 95 8.64 13.45 -6.12
N TYR A 96 8.59 12.59 -5.09
CA TYR A 96 9.74 11.79 -4.62
C TYR A 96 9.54 10.28 -4.73
N ALA A 97 8.29 9.81 -4.76
CA ALA A 97 7.96 8.39 -4.83
C ALA A 97 8.27 7.81 -6.22
N SER A 98 9.48 7.28 -6.37
CA SER A 98 9.98 6.70 -7.62
C SER A 98 10.66 5.35 -7.38
N PRO A 99 10.28 4.26 -8.09
CA PRO A 99 10.90 2.95 -7.91
C PRO A 99 12.41 2.94 -8.20
N SER A 100 12.90 3.91 -8.99
CA SER A 100 14.32 4.08 -9.30
C SER A 100 15.13 4.70 -8.14
N ASN A 101 14.46 5.30 -7.15
CA ASN A 101 15.11 5.94 -6.00
C ASN A 101 15.19 4.97 -4.82
N ASN A 102 16.34 4.83 -4.18
CA ASN A 102 16.43 4.05 -2.94
C ASN A 102 15.80 4.79 -1.74
N ARG A 103 15.64 4.09 -0.61
CA ARG A 103 15.06 4.63 0.63
C ARG A 103 15.68 5.95 1.09
N PHE A 104 17.01 6.10 0.94
CA PHE A 104 17.72 7.29 1.43
C PHE A 104 17.42 8.53 0.58
N VAL A 105 17.28 8.36 -0.74
CA VAL A 105 16.89 9.44 -1.65
C VAL A 105 15.46 9.87 -1.34
N MET A 106 14.52 8.93 -1.29
CA MET A 106 13.11 9.21 -0.98
C MET A 106 12.93 9.86 0.39
N GLN A 107 13.62 9.35 1.42
CA GLN A 107 13.58 9.92 2.77
C GLN A 107 14.08 11.37 2.78
N LYS A 108 15.21 11.63 2.12
CA LYS A 108 15.78 12.99 2.06
C LYS A 108 14.82 13.97 1.40
N GLU A 109 14.21 13.59 0.28
CA GLU A 109 13.25 14.43 -0.45
C GLU A 109 11.98 14.66 0.36
N ARG A 110 11.38 13.61 0.97
CA ARG A 110 10.24 13.73 1.89
C ARG A 110 10.52 14.75 3.00
N LEU A 111 11.65 14.61 3.68
CA LEU A 111 12.02 15.49 4.80
C LEU A 111 12.25 16.94 4.34
N GLN A 112 12.80 17.12 3.14
CA GLN A 112 13.00 18.45 2.57
C GLN A 112 11.68 19.13 2.23
N ILE A 113 10.71 18.40 1.67
CA ILE A 113 9.36 18.89 1.40
C ILE A 113 8.68 19.25 2.72
N LYS A 114 8.68 18.33 3.70
CA LYS A 114 8.09 18.56 5.03
C LYS A 114 8.62 19.81 5.72
N LYS A 115 9.94 20.08 5.60
CA LYS A 115 10.58 21.26 6.19
C LYS A 115 10.17 22.57 5.52
N ASN A 116 9.80 22.52 4.24
CA ASN A 116 9.49 23.70 3.42
C ASN A 116 8.00 24.06 3.40
N ARG A 117 7.17 23.35 4.17
CA ARG A 117 5.75 23.67 4.40
C ARG A 117 5.61 24.62 5.59
#